data_AF-A0A1M7KJR9-F1
#
_entry.id   AF-A0A1M7KJR9-F1
#
_cell.length_a   1.000
_cell.length_b   1.000
_cell.length_c   1.000
_cell.angle_alpha   90.00
_cell.angle_beta   90.00
_cell.angle_gamma   90.00
#
_symmetry.space_group_name_H-M   'P 1'
#
loop_
_entity.id
_entity.type
_entity.pdbx_description
1 polymer ?
#
loop_
_entity_poly.entity_id
_entity_poly.type
_entity_poly.pdbx_seq_one_letter_code
_entity_poly.pdbx_strand_id
1 'polypeptide(L)'
;MTAQQLSSDHRAVDRALAKLFAIREQLYDPDLPLEDDASNELIEREHRAIQSVALAKAKSVDALMEKFGLLSSELARAPVSRPVRLLAASICSDVQDLMNV
;
A
#
# COMPACT_ATOMS: atom_id res chain seq x y z
N MET A 1 -29.39 12.82 -13.10
CA MET A 1 -28.54 11.63 -12.89
C MET A 1 -27.56 11.56 -14.05
N THR A 2 -26.36 12.12 -13.88
CA THR A 2 -25.31 12.16 -14.90
C THR A 2 -24.18 11.22 -14.48
N ALA A 3 -23.61 10.53 -15.47
CA ALA A 3 -22.66 9.42 -15.40
C ALA A 3 -21.27 9.73 -14.76
N GLN A 4 -21.20 10.70 -13.83
CA GLN A 4 -19.95 11.27 -13.30
C GLN A 4 -19.60 10.85 -11.87
N GLN A 5 -20.42 10.03 -11.19
CA GLN A 5 -20.14 9.55 -9.82
C GLN A 5 -19.36 8.24 -9.74
N LEU A 6 -19.00 7.66 -10.88
CA LEU A 6 -18.09 6.51 -10.97
C LEU A 6 -16.72 6.94 -11.51
N SER A 7 -16.18 8.06 -11.03
CA SER A 7 -14.72 8.29 -11.05
C SER A 7 -14.06 7.35 -10.03
N SER A 8 -14.25 6.05 -10.26
CA SER A 8 -13.20 5.06 -10.36
C SER A 8 -11.80 5.67 -10.30
N ASP A 9 -11.31 5.88 -9.08
CA ASP A 9 -10.09 6.67 -8.91
C ASP A 9 -8.86 5.86 -9.35
N HIS A 10 -8.39 6.10 -10.57
CA HIS A 10 -7.22 5.44 -11.14
C HIS A 10 -5.94 5.70 -10.33
N ARG A 11 -5.93 6.76 -9.50
CA ARG A 11 -4.78 7.16 -8.67
C ARG A 11 -4.89 6.65 -7.22
N ALA A 12 -5.83 5.76 -6.93
CA ALA A 12 -6.02 5.24 -5.58
C ALA A 12 -4.76 4.54 -5.03
N VAL A 13 -4.10 3.76 -5.88
CA VAL A 13 -2.83 3.08 -5.55
C VAL A 13 -1.73 4.10 -5.34
N ASP A 14 -1.53 5.04 -6.27
CA ASP A 14 -0.51 6.09 -6.18
C ASP A 14 -0.63 6.89 -4.88
N ARG A 15 -1.84 7.29 -4.49
CA ARG A 15 -2.04 8.03 -3.23
C ARG A 15 -1.79 7.18 -1.99
N ALA A 16 -2.12 5.89 -2.02
CA ALA A 16 -1.85 4.99 -0.92
C ALA A 16 -0.33 4.79 -0.75
N LEU A 17 0.39 4.63 -1.87
CA LEU A 17 1.86 4.53 -1.88
C LEU A 17 2.52 5.82 -1.43
N ALA A 18 2.06 6.98 -1.90
CA ALA A 18 2.58 8.28 -1.45
C ALA A 18 2.46 8.44 0.07
N LYS A 19 1.33 8.02 0.67
CA LYS A 19 1.16 8.02 2.13
C LYS A 19 2.14 7.07 2.83
N LEU A 20 2.32 5.86 2.28
CA LEU A 20 3.28 4.89 2.82
C LEU A 20 4.70 5.46 2.79
N PHE A 21 5.13 6.04 1.68
CA PHE A 21 6.48 6.60 1.55
C PHE A 21 6.70 7.80 2.47
N ALA A 22 5.71 8.67 2.66
CA ALA A 22 5.80 9.76 3.62
C ALA A 22 5.96 9.28 5.08
N ILE A 23 5.34 8.14 5.44
CA ILE A 23 5.53 7.52 6.77
C ILE A 23 6.91 6.88 6.87
N ARG A 24 7.37 6.21 5.82
CA ARG A 24 8.71 5.60 5.77
C ARG A 24 9.81 6.64 5.88
N GLU A 25 9.65 7.78 5.22
CA GLU A 25 10.59 8.90 5.33
C GLU A 25 10.75 9.35 6.79
N GLN A 26 9.65 9.42 7.56
CA GLN A 26 9.69 9.70 9.00
C GLN A 26 10.35 8.56 9.80
N LEU A 27 10.08 7.30 9.46
CA LEU A 27 10.67 6.14 10.15
C LEU A 27 12.18 6.00 9.96
N TYR A 28 12.70 6.46 8.81
CA TYR A 28 14.12 6.41 8.50
C TYR A 28 14.83 7.75 8.77
N ASP A 29 14.16 8.69 9.43
CA ASP A 29 14.79 9.92 9.89
C ASP A 29 15.84 9.57 10.97
N PRO A 30 17.13 9.88 10.75
CA PRO A 30 18.18 9.58 11.72
C PRO A 30 18.01 10.33 13.05
N ASP A 31 17.24 11.42 13.07
CA ASP A 31 16.94 12.19 14.28
C ASP A 31 15.73 11.65 15.06
N LEU A 32 15.07 10.59 14.55
CA LEU A 32 13.92 9.97 15.22
C LEU A 32 14.36 9.26 16.52
N PRO A 33 13.76 9.58 17.68
CA PRO A 33 14.08 8.92 18.94
C PRO A 33 13.72 7.43 18.91
N LEU A 34 14.71 6.56 19.09
CA LEU A 34 14.56 5.09 19.00
C LEU A 34 13.77 4.46 20.17
N GLU A 35 13.69 5.13 21.31
CA GLU A 35 13.10 4.58 22.55
C GLU A 35 11.70 5.11 22.89
N ASP A 36 11.06 5.83 21.96
CA ASP A 36 9.79 6.52 22.25
C ASP A 36 8.53 5.85 21.64
N ASP A 37 7.40 6.10 22.30
CA ASP A 37 6.05 5.84 21.80
C ASP A 37 5.84 6.34 20.36
N ALA A 38 6.54 7.41 19.97
CA ALA A 38 6.52 7.98 18.62
C ALA A 38 7.01 7.00 17.55
N SER A 39 8.08 6.25 17.82
CA SER A 39 8.61 5.24 16.90
C SER A 39 7.64 4.07 16.73
N ASN A 40 7.03 3.62 17.83
CA ASN A 40 6.01 2.59 17.79
C ASN A 40 4.76 3.05 17.03
N GLU A 41 4.31 4.29 17.23
CA GLU A 41 3.18 4.86 16.49
C GLU A 41 3.46 4.91 14.98
N LEU A 42 4.67 5.27 14.58
CA LEU A 42 5.06 5.30 13.16
C LEU A 42 5.09 3.90 12.54
N ILE A 43 5.55 2.88 13.26
CA ILE A 43 5.49 1.47 12.82
C ILE A 43 4.04 1.02 12.63
N GLU A 44 3.13 1.37 13.54
CA GLU A 44 1.70 1.10 13.35
C GLU A 44 1.11 1.84 12.15
N ARG A 45 1.50 3.10 11.95
CA ARG A 45 1.08 3.90 10.79
C ARG A 45 1.58 3.27 9.50
N GLU A 46 2.81 2.75 9.46
CA GLU A 46 3.34 2.01 8.31
C GLU A 46 2.48 0.78 8.01
N HIS A 47 2.15 -0.03 9.02
CA HIS A 47 1.27 -1.19 8.85
C HIS A 47 -0.11 -0.81 8.30
N ARG A 48 -0.72 0.25 8.83
CA ARG A 48 -2.00 0.78 8.35
C ARG A 48 -1.89 1.30 6.91
N ALA A 49 -0.76 1.91 6.54
CA ALA A 49 -0.52 2.38 5.18
C ALA A 49 -0.35 1.24 4.17
N ILE A 50 0.39 0.18 4.51
CA ILE A 50 0.48 -1.04 3.68
C ILE A 50 -0.92 -1.64 3.48
N GLN A 51 -1.73 -1.71 4.55
CA GLN A 51 -3.12 -2.17 4.44
C GLN A 51 -3.95 -1.26 3.53
N SER A 52 -3.74 0.06 3.58
CA SER A 52 -4.40 1.00 2.66
C SER A 52 -4.04 0.74 1.19
N VAL A 53 -2.79 0.38 0.89
CA VAL A 53 -2.38 -0.01 -0.47
C VAL A 53 -3.07 -1.32 -0.87
N ALA A 54 -3.13 -2.30 0.04
CA ALA A 54 -3.85 -3.55 -0.20
C ALA A 54 -5.35 -3.31 -0.51
N LEU A 55 -6.00 -2.36 0.16
CA LEU A 55 -7.42 -2.06 -0.08
C LEU A 55 -7.67 -1.19 -1.33
N ALA A 56 -6.65 -0.50 -1.85
CA ALA A 56 -6.78 0.32 -3.05
C ALA A 56 -6.86 -0.56 -4.30
N LYS A 57 -7.98 -0.54 -5.03
CA LYS A 57 -8.17 -1.34 -6.24
C LYS A 57 -7.22 -0.88 -7.36
N ALA A 58 -6.41 -1.78 -7.92
CA ALA A 58 -5.65 -1.50 -9.13
C ALA A 58 -6.57 -1.59 -10.36
N LYS A 59 -6.60 -0.53 -11.17
CA LYS A 59 -7.47 -0.40 -12.36
C LYS A 59 -6.71 -0.32 -13.67
N SER A 60 -5.39 -0.47 -13.60
CA SER A 60 -4.47 -0.50 -14.72
C SER A 60 -3.36 -1.49 -14.40
N VAL A 61 -2.67 -1.93 -15.45
CA VAL A 61 -1.47 -2.75 -15.32
C VAL A 61 -0.39 -1.99 -14.54
N ASP A 62 -0.22 -0.69 -14.77
CA ASP A 62 0.76 0.13 -14.05
C ASP A 62 0.50 0.13 -12.54
N ALA A 63 -0.75 0.37 -12.11
CA ALA A 63 -1.11 0.35 -10.70
C ALA A 63 -0.94 -1.05 -10.08
N LEU A 64 -1.16 -2.11 -10.85
CA LEU A 64 -0.92 -3.47 -10.42
C LEU A 64 0.60 -3.73 -10.24
N MET A 65 1.42 -3.26 -11.17
CA MET A 65 2.89 -3.36 -11.11
C MET A 65 3.45 -2.63 -9.89
N GLU A 66 2.91 -1.47 -9.54
CA GLU A 66 3.29 -0.76 -8.32
C GLU A 66 2.99 -1.57 -7.04
N LYS A 67 1.82 -2.22 -6.97
CA LYS A 67 1.49 -3.12 -5.85
C LYS A 67 2.43 -4.33 -5.79
N PHE A 68 2.79 -4.91 -6.94
CA PHE A 68 3.80 -5.98 -7.01
C PHE A 68 5.17 -5.51 -6.53
N GLY A 69 5.60 -4.31 -6.92
CA GLY A 69 6.85 -3.70 -6.46
C GLY A 69 6.89 -3.58 -4.94
N LEU A 70 5.80 -3.06 -4.34
CA LEU A 70 5.67 -3.02 -2.88
C LEU A 70 5.72 -4.43 -2.27
N LEU A 71 4.94 -5.39 -2.78
CA LEU A 71 4.93 -6.75 -2.25
C LEU A 71 6.33 -7.38 -2.26
N SER A 72 7.07 -7.23 -3.35
CA SER A 72 8.44 -7.75 -3.48
C SER A 72 9.36 -7.15 -2.41
N SER A 73 9.27 -5.84 -2.18
CA SER A 73 10.04 -5.16 -1.13
C SER A 73 9.67 -5.68 0.27
N GLU A 74 8.38 -5.86 0.56
CA GLU A 74 7.93 -6.30 1.88
C GLU A 74 8.25 -7.77 2.17
N LEU A 75 8.21 -8.66 1.17
CA LEU A 75 8.56 -10.06 1.35
C LEU A 75 10.04 -10.28 1.65
N ALA A 76 10.91 -9.34 1.27
CA ALA A 76 12.31 -9.36 1.66
C ALA A 76 12.52 -9.05 3.16
N ARG A 77 11.49 -8.51 3.85
CA ARG A 77 11.53 -8.16 5.27
C ARG A 77 10.87 -9.28 6.08
N ALA A 78 11.62 -9.87 7.00
CA ALA A 78 11.08 -10.85 7.95
C ALA A 78 10.82 -10.19 9.32
N PRO A 79 9.69 -10.47 10.00
CA PRO A 79 8.62 -11.40 9.61
C PRO A 79 7.58 -10.81 8.63
N VAL A 80 6.91 -11.68 7.86
CA VAL A 80 5.83 -11.25 6.94
C VAL A 80 4.56 -10.92 7.73
N SER A 81 4.22 -9.63 7.78
CA SER A 81 3.07 -9.13 8.54
C SER A 81 1.72 -9.41 7.84
N ARG A 82 0.61 -9.32 8.58
CA ARG A 82 -0.75 -9.51 8.04
C ARG A 82 -1.08 -8.54 6.89
N PRO A 83 -0.76 -7.23 6.96
CA PRO A 83 -0.97 -6.30 5.85
C PRO A 83 -0.29 -6.74 4.53
N VAL A 84 0.91 -7.33 4.61
CA VAL A 84 1.65 -7.83 3.44
C VAL A 84 0.93 -9.02 2.80
N ARG A 85 0.39 -9.94 3.61
CA ARG A 85 -0.45 -11.04 3.11
C ARG A 85 -1.75 -10.52 2.46
N LEU A 86 -2.37 -9.49 3.03
CA LEU A 86 -3.54 -8.84 2.42
C LEU A 86 -3.20 -8.18 1.09
N LEU A 87 -2.02 -7.57 0.97
CA LEU A 87 -1.53 -7.00 -0.29
C LEU A 87 -1.41 -8.08 -1.37
N ALA A 88 -0.79 -9.22 -1.06
CA ALA A 88 -0.69 -10.35 -1.99
C ALA A 88 -2.07 -10.85 -2.45
N ALA A 89 -3.01 -11.05 -1.51
CA ALA A 89 -4.37 -11.46 -1.84
C ALA A 89 -5.09 -10.44 -2.73
N SER A 90 -4.93 -9.15 -2.45
CA SER A 90 -5.52 -8.09 -3.28
C SER A 90 -4.94 -8.06 -4.69
N ILE A 91 -3.63 -8.27 -4.86
CA ILE A 91 -3.00 -8.33 -6.18
C ILE A 91 -3.61 -9.46 -7.01
N CYS A 92 -3.82 -10.65 -6.44
CA CYS A 92 -4.46 -11.76 -7.14
C CYS A 92 -5.89 -11.40 -7.60
N SER A 93 -6.67 -10.73 -6.74
CA SER A 93 -8.01 -10.25 -7.09
C SER A 93 -7.97 -9.17 -8.18
N ASP A 94 -6.99 -8.26 -8.15
CA ASP A 94 -6.82 -7.21 -9.15
C ASP A 94 -6.44 -7.79 -10.52
N VAL A 95 -5.56 -8.79 -10.57
CA VAL A 95 -5.24 -9.53 -11.81
C VAL A 95 -6.47 -10.19 -12.39
N GLN A 96 -7.23 -10.93 -11.56
CA GLN A 96 -8.43 -11.63 -12.02
C GLN A 96 -9.44 -10.65 -12.60
N ASP A 97 -9.66 -9.51 -11.96
CA ASP A 97 -10.59 -8.51 -12.46
C ASP A 97 -10.11 -7.90 -13.79
N LEU A 98 -8.82 -7.61 -13.95
CA LEU A 98 -8.26 -7.08 -15.20
C LEU A 98 -8.31 -8.08 -16.35
N MET A 99 -8.20 -9.39 -16.07
CA MET A 99 -8.30 -10.44 -17.10
C MET A 99 -9.73 -10.73 -17.55
N ASN A 100 -10.74 -10.36 -16.73
CA ASN A 100 -12.15 -10.58 -17.00
C ASN A 100 -12.87 -9.36 -17.63
N VAL A 101 -12.10 -8.34 -18.04
CA VAL A 101 -12.54 -7.16 -18.79
C VAL A 101 -12.29 -7.39 -20.29
#